data_AF-A0A5K7XFN8-F1
#
_entry.id   AF-A0A5K7XFN8-F1
#
_cell.length_a   1.000
_cell.length_b   1.000
_cell.length_c   1.000
_cell.angle_alpha   90.00
_cell.angle_beta   90.00
_cell.angle_gamma   90.00
#
_symmetry.space_group_name_H-M   'P 1'
#
loop_
_entity.id
_entity.type
_entity.pdbx_description
1 polymer ?
#
loop_
_entity_poly.entity_id
_entity_poly.type
_entity_poly.pdbx_seq_one_letter_code
_entity_poly.pdbx_strand_id
1 'polypeptide(L)'
;MRRLLTLFTVAAAMLSASAVHALVIDNFVEGAATLGASTEIVAQTGLNSSFVVGGARHVSVTGASTQLTIAPASGLLVSQPSGSGYFTLMYGYNAPLNANFTANGHDRFRFVIDAAGSENAEASMWISINKTLPPRGNAPGPRVVDFRGGGILEIPFSAFSADMSDVDTIAIDVVRMTGGFSLRSVSTAGPPLAGDFNREGVVDSRDLTEYLKMYGRTTANGGSYAGYLSADENRDGRVDGADFLAWQRAVATAPPAGAAVPEPAAATLAAVAGLGFLARRR
;
A
#
# COMPACT_ATOMS: atom_id res chain seq x y z
N MET A 1 51.49 2.93 39.31
CA MET A 1 50.93 2.65 37.98
C MET A 1 49.79 1.64 38.09
N ARG A 2 48.54 2.08 38.30
CA ARG A 2 47.34 1.25 38.17
C ARG A 2 46.45 1.93 37.13
N ARG A 3 46.22 1.23 36.02
CA ARG A 3 45.48 1.72 34.85
C ARG A 3 43.98 1.79 35.18
N LEU A 4 43.40 2.98 35.04
CA LEU A 4 41.96 3.21 34.95
C LEU A 4 41.48 2.64 33.60
N LEU A 5 40.57 1.67 33.61
CA LEU A 5 39.78 1.30 32.43
C LEU A 5 38.46 2.08 32.51
N THR A 6 38.33 3.11 31.69
CA THR A 6 37.08 3.84 31.50
C THR A 6 36.24 3.07 30.48
N LEU A 7 35.19 2.37 30.93
CA LEU A 7 34.18 1.81 30.04
C LEU A 7 33.36 2.97 29.45
N PHE A 8 33.47 3.18 28.14
CA PHE A 8 32.54 4.02 27.39
C PHE A 8 31.28 3.20 27.10
N THR A 9 30.19 3.53 27.79
CA THR A 9 28.85 3.04 27.43
C THR A 9 28.35 3.92 26.28
N VAL A 10 28.44 3.44 25.05
CA VAL A 10 27.73 4.06 23.91
C VAL A 10 26.28 3.60 23.99
N ALA A 11 25.44 4.41 24.64
CA ALA A 11 24.00 4.26 24.52
C ALA A 11 23.59 4.76 23.13
N ALA A 12 23.42 3.83 22.19
CA ALA A 12 22.73 4.11 20.94
C ALA A 12 21.25 4.36 21.24
N ALA A 13 20.88 5.64 21.40
CA ALA A 13 19.49 6.03 21.38
C ALA A 13 18.94 5.77 19.97
N MET A 14 18.32 4.61 19.76
CA MET A 14 17.42 4.43 18.63
C MET A 14 16.24 5.37 18.86
N LEU A 15 16.32 6.57 18.29
CA LEU A 15 15.14 7.35 18.00
C LEU A 15 14.29 6.50 17.06
N SER A 16 13.29 5.82 17.61
CA SER A 16 12.16 5.34 16.83
C SER A 16 11.55 6.58 16.19
N ALA A 17 11.90 6.86 14.94
CA ALA A 17 11.14 7.78 14.12
C ALA A 17 9.70 7.27 14.19
N SER A 18 8.79 8.04 14.80
CA SER A 18 7.37 7.70 14.79
C SER A 18 7.00 7.41 13.34
N ALA A 19 6.46 6.22 13.07
CA ALA A 19 6.00 5.85 11.74
C ALA A 19 5.08 6.96 11.26
N VAL A 20 5.55 7.75 10.29
CA VAL A 20 4.82 8.92 9.86
C VAL A 20 3.62 8.41 9.05
N HIS A 21 2.42 8.77 9.50
CA HIS A 21 1.21 8.12 9.03
C HIS A 21 0.98 8.45 7.56
N ALA A 22 0.77 7.42 6.75
CA ALA A 22 0.40 7.59 5.36
C ALA A 22 -0.89 8.38 5.22
N LEU A 23 -0.94 9.32 4.27
CA LEU A 23 -2.21 9.91 3.86
C LEU A 23 -3.03 8.82 3.18
N VAL A 24 -4.13 8.43 3.83
CA VAL A 24 -5.12 7.51 3.28
C VAL A 24 -5.95 8.27 2.27
N ILE A 25 -5.94 7.82 1.02
CA ILE A 25 -6.78 8.36 -0.04
C ILE A 25 -8.15 7.70 0.06
N ASP A 26 -8.17 6.37 0.12
CA ASP A 26 -9.35 5.58 0.42
C ASP A 26 -8.95 4.21 0.95
N ASN A 27 -9.54 3.74 2.03
CA ASN A 27 -9.42 2.37 2.53
C ASN A 27 -10.74 1.58 2.47
N PHE A 28 -11.78 2.20 1.89
CA PHE A 28 -13.07 1.60 1.60
C PHE A 28 -13.83 1.05 2.82
N VAL A 29 -13.45 1.44 4.05
CA VAL A 29 -14.14 1.03 5.28
C VAL A 29 -15.47 1.78 5.52
N GLU A 30 -15.65 2.91 4.83
CA GLU A 30 -16.89 3.69 4.85
C GLU A 30 -17.52 3.80 3.46
N GLY A 31 -18.79 4.23 3.42
CA GLY A 31 -19.51 4.49 2.18
C GLY A 31 -19.85 3.21 1.42
N ALA A 32 -20.47 2.23 2.06
CA ALA A 32 -20.91 1.02 1.37
C ALA A 32 -21.81 1.37 0.17
N ALA A 33 -21.56 0.74 -0.98
CA ALA A 33 -22.30 0.98 -2.22
C ALA A 33 -22.22 -0.24 -3.14
N THR A 34 -23.24 -0.44 -3.96
CA THR A 34 -23.24 -1.44 -5.02
C THR A 34 -23.79 -0.80 -6.29
N LEU A 35 -23.00 -0.85 -7.36
CA LEU A 35 -23.34 -0.34 -8.69
C LEU A 35 -23.31 -1.52 -9.67
N GLY A 36 -24.25 -1.54 -10.63
CA GLY A 36 -24.38 -2.67 -11.57
C GLY A 36 -25.16 -2.40 -12.85
N ALA A 37 -25.62 -1.16 -13.07
CA ALA A 37 -26.25 -0.78 -14.34
C ALA A 37 -25.21 -0.38 -15.41
N SER A 38 -25.63 -0.34 -16.68
CA SER A 38 -24.77 -0.03 -17.83
C SER A 38 -24.10 1.34 -17.75
N THR A 39 -24.66 2.28 -17.00
CA THR A 39 -24.02 3.53 -16.60
C THR A 39 -24.64 3.97 -15.28
N GLU A 40 -23.86 3.98 -14.22
CA GLU A 40 -24.31 4.34 -12.87
C GLU A 40 -23.26 5.22 -12.20
N ILE A 41 -23.74 6.17 -11.40
CA ILE A 41 -22.91 7.16 -10.73
C ILE A 41 -23.45 7.35 -9.31
N VAL A 42 -22.57 7.24 -8.32
CA VAL A 42 -22.87 7.46 -6.90
C VAL A 42 -21.88 8.47 -6.32
N ALA A 43 -22.41 9.60 -5.86
CA ALA A 43 -21.66 10.57 -5.06
C ALA A 43 -21.84 10.26 -3.57
N GLN A 44 -20.74 10.13 -2.84
CA GLN A 44 -20.75 9.93 -1.39
C GLN A 44 -20.06 11.12 -0.74
N THR A 45 -20.73 11.72 0.24
CA THR A 45 -20.27 12.91 0.96
C THR A 45 -20.44 12.71 2.46
N GLY A 46 -19.72 13.48 3.27
CA GLY A 46 -19.77 13.36 4.73
C GLY A 46 -19.09 12.09 5.26
N LEU A 47 -18.19 11.50 4.48
CA LEU A 47 -17.34 10.38 4.92
C LEU A 47 -16.24 10.92 5.85
N ASN A 48 -15.74 10.08 6.74
CA ASN A 48 -14.64 10.44 7.64
C ASN A 48 -13.36 10.67 6.83
N SER A 49 -12.78 11.86 6.96
CA SER A 49 -11.57 12.26 6.23
C SER A 49 -10.32 11.47 6.60
N SER A 50 -10.36 10.71 7.70
CA SER A 50 -9.29 9.77 8.09
C SER A 50 -9.28 8.50 7.22
N PHE A 51 -10.39 8.20 6.55
CA PHE A 51 -10.58 6.99 5.74
C PHE A 51 -10.76 7.30 4.26
N VAL A 52 -11.32 8.46 3.92
CA VAL A 52 -11.51 8.93 2.54
C VAL A 52 -11.06 10.38 2.44
N VAL A 53 -10.02 10.65 1.66
CA VAL A 53 -9.46 12.00 1.54
C VAL A 53 -10.52 13.00 1.08
N GLY A 54 -10.56 14.16 1.74
CA GLY A 54 -11.58 15.20 1.48
C GLY A 54 -13.00 14.84 1.95
N GLY A 55 -13.22 13.68 2.58
CA GLY A 55 -14.51 13.26 3.13
C GLY A 55 -15.60 13.03 2.08
N ALA A 56 -15.22 12.90 0.81
CA ALA A 56 -16.14 12.66 -0.28
C ALA A 56 -15.45 11.90 -1.41
N ARG A 57 -16.21 11.03 -2.07
CA ARG A 57 -15.80 10.36 -3.29
C ARG A 57 -16.95 10.25 -4.27
N HIS A 58 -16.60 10.16 -5.53
CA HIS A 58 -17.52 9.88 -6.62
C HIS A 58 -17.13 8.55 -7.24
N VAL A 59 -18.08 7.64 -7.37
CA VAL A 59 -17.88 6.31 -7.93
C VAL A 59 -18.78 6.19 -9.15
N SER A 60 -18.21 5.83 -10.30
CA SER A 60 -18.99 5.58 -11.50
C SER A 60 -18.62 4.24 -12.11
N VAL A 61 -19.60 3.61 -12.74
CA VAL A 61 -19.45 2.40 -13.52
C VAL A 61 -20.04 2.63 -14.89
N THR A 62 -19.35 2.19 -15.94
CA THR A 62 -19.85 2.19 -17.31
C THR A 62 -19.58 0.84 -17.97
N GLY A 63 -20.55 0.34 -18.74
CA GLY A 63 -20.50 -0.97 -19.39
C GLY A 63 -21.56 -1.92 -18.83
N ALA A 64 -22.28 -2.60 -19.73
CA ALA A 64 -23.51 -3.35 -19.41
C ALA A 64 -23.35 -4.53 -18.43
N SER A 65 -22.13 -4.89 -18.03
CA SER A 65 -21.86 -6.02 -17.14
C SER A 65 -20.92 -5.67 -15.96
N THR A 66 -20.49 -4.42 -15.81
CA THR A 66 -19.57 -4.07 -14.72
C THR A 66 -20.35 -3.98 -13.42
N GLN A 67 -19.92 -4.73 -12.41
CA GLN A 67 -20.42 -4.62 -11.06
C GLN A 67 -19.32 -4.11 -10.15
N LEU A 68 -19.64 -3.11 -9.34
CA LEU A 68 -18.74 -2.57 -8.33
C LEU A 68 -19.44 -2.61 -6.99
N THR A 69 -18.75 -3.12 -5.97
CA THR A 69 -19.22 -3.11 -4.59
C THR A 69 -18.14 -2.53 -3.70
N ILE A 70 -18.53 -1.61 -2.81
CA ILE A 70 -17.68 -1.13 -1.72
C ILE A 70 -18.27 -1.68 -0.43
N ALA A 71 -17.45 -2.42 0.32
CA ALA A 71 -17.85 -3.05 1.58
C ALA A 71 -16.71 -3.00 2.60
N PRO A 72 -16.99 -2.66 3.88
CA PRO A 72 -15.93 -2.42 4.86
C PRO A 72 -14.95 -3.59 5.10
N ALA A 73 -15.43 -4.83 4.95
CA ALA A 73 -14.60 -6.03 5.14
C ALA A 73 -13.83 -6.46 3.89
N SER A 74 -14.27 -6.02 2.71
CA SER A 74 -13.78 -6.53 1.42
C SER A 74 -13.18 -5.44 0.53
N GLY A 75 -13.10 -4.20 1.03
CA GLY A 75 -12.64 -3.05 0.27
C GLY A 75 -13.58 -2.73 -0.90
N LEU A 76 -12.97 -2.29 -2.01
CA LEU A 76 -13.64 -2.13 -3.30
C LEU A 76 -13.45 -3.40 -4.14
N LEU A 77 -14.56 -4.05 -4.47
CA LEU A 77 -14.63 -5.21 -5.32
C LEU A 77 -15.21 -4.80 -6.67
N VAL A 78 -14.54 -5.13 -7.77
CA VAL A 78 -15.09 -4.92 -9.10
C VAL A 78 -15.08 -6.23 -9.87
N SER A 79 -16.16 -6.52 -10.58
CA SER A 79 -16.25 -7.69 -11.46
C SER A 79 -16.82 -7.32 -12.83
N GLN A 80 -16.27 -7.96 -13.85
CA GLN A 80 -16.67 -7.91 -15.25
C GLN A 80 -16.75 -9.34 -15.77
N PRO A 81 -17.93 -9.99 -15.70
CA PRO A 81 -18.08 -11.37 -16.14
C PRO A 81 -18.02 -11.52 -17.67
N SER A 82 -18.28 -10.45 -18.43
CA SER A 82 -18.25 -10.50 -19.90
C SER A 82 -17.91 -9.14 -20.53
N GLY A 83 -17.13 -9.15 -21.61
CA GLY A 83 -16.73 -7.93 -22.32
C GLY A 83 -15.73 -7.06 -21.56
N SER A 84 -15.76 -5.75 -21.82
CA SER A 84 -14.87 -4.78 -21.16
C SER A 84 -15.66 -3.93 -20.17
N GLY A 85 -15.16 -3.86 -18.94
CA GLY A 85 -15.68 -3.00 -17.89
C GLY A 85 -14.91 -1.70 -17.74
N TYR A 86 -15.61 -0.69 -17.21
CA TYR A 86 -15.06 0.63 -16.93
C TYR A 86 -15.59 1.12 -15.60
N PHE A 87 -14.72 1.67 -14.77
CA PHE A 87 -15.14 2.40 -13.58
C PHE A 87 -14.19 3.56 -13.30
N THR A 88 -14.70 4.57 -12.60
CA THR A 88 -13.90 5.69 -12.13
C THR A 88 -14.15 5.91 -10.64
N LEU A 89 -13.07 6.13 -9.89
CA LEU A 89 -13.10 6.73 -8.56
C LEU A 89 -12.58 8.15 -8.66
N MET A 90 -13.28 9.13 -8.07
CA MET A 90 -12.83 10.51 -8.04
C MET A 90 -12.90 11.08 -6.63
N TYR A 91 -11.84 11.80 -6.26
CA TYR A 91 -11.70 12.54 -5.01
C TYR A 91 -11.47 14.00 -5.34
N GLY A 92 -11.96 14.90 -4.49
CA GLY A 92 -11.91 16.34 -4.75
C GLY A 92 -12.96 16.86 -5.75
N TYR A 93 -13.96 16.04 -6.10
CA TYR A 93 -14.98 16.40 -7.10
C TYR A 93 -15.92 17.53 -6.64
N ASN A 94 -16.31 17.53 -5.36
CA ASN A 94 -17.24 18.53 -4.81
C ASN A 94 -16.50 19.77 -4.28
N ALA A 95 -15.30 19.58 -3.76
CA ALA A 95 -14.42 20.64 -3.25
C ALA A 95 -12.96 20.17 -3.41
N PRO A 96 -12.01 21.07 -3.71
CA PRO A 96 -10.62 20.70 -3.87
C PRO A 96 -10.05 20.05 -2.60
N LEU A 97 -9.20 19.04 -2.77
CA LEU A 97 -8.54 18.34 -1.67
C LEU A 97 -7.57 19.26 -0.91
N ASN A 98 -6.92 20.22 -1.59
CA ASN A 98 -5.91 21.15 -1.03
C ASN A 98 -4.89 20.42 -0.14
N ALA A 99 -4.41 19.28 -0.61
CA ALA A 99 -3.66 18.35 0.23
C ALA A 99 -2.22 18.19 -0.29
N ASN A 100 -1.27 18.22 0.65
CA ASN A 100 0.14 17.98 0.36
C ASN A 100 0.44 16.48 0.45
N PHE A 101 0.57 15.84 -0.70
CA PHE A 101 0.84 14.40 -0.81
C PHE A 101 2.31 14.07 -0.61
N THR A 102 3.19 15.07 -0.68
CA THR A 102 4.63 14.94 -0.40
C THR A 102 4.99 15.12 1.08
N ALA A 103 4.00 15.42 1.92
CA ALA A 103 4.20 15.57 3.35
C ALA A 103 4.97 14.37 3.91
N ASN A 104 5.93 14.65 4.79
CA ASN A 104 6.74 13.63 5.46
C ASN A 104 7.61 12.77 4.52
N GLY A 105 7.99 13.31 3.36
CA GLY A 105 8.87 12.63 2.42
C GLY A 105 8.16 11.55 1.60
N HIS A 106 6.84 11.60 1.54
CA HIS A 106 6.06 10.73 0.67
C HIS A 106 6.34 11.05 -0.79
N ASP A 107 6.52 10.02 -1.61
CA ASP A 107 7.03 10.14 -2.98
C ASP A 107 6.32 9.20 -3.97
N ARG A 108 5.26 8.50 -3.54
CA ARG A 108 4.50 7.57 -4.38
C ARG A 108 3.05 7.40 -3.92
N PHE A 109 2.23 6.90 -4.85
CA PHE A 109 0.99 6.21 -4.51
C PHE A 109 1.27 4.74 -4.24
N ARG A 110 0.55 4.18 -3.27
CA ARG A 110 0.50 2.75 -2.96
C ARG A 110 -0.92 2.24 -3.09
N PHE A 111 -1.07 1.23 -3.94
CA PHE A 111 -2.30 0.47 -4.14
C PHE A 111 -2.11 -0.91 -3.54
N VAL A 112 -3.05 -1.32 -2.70
CA VAL A 112 -3.04 -2.64 -2.08
C VAL A 112 -4.20 -3.43 -2.66
N ILE A 113 -3.88 -4.47 -3.42
CA ILE A 113 -4.84 -5.25 -4.19
C ILE A 113 -4.91 -6.65 -3.57
N ASP A 114 -6.11 -7.14 -3.28
CA ASP A 114 -6.22 -8.48 -2.72
C ASP A 114 -6.15 -9.53 -3.83
N ALA A 115 -5.55 -10.68 -3.51
CA ALA A 115 -5.51 -11.81 -4.43
C ALA A 115 -6.93 -12.34 -4.73
N ALA A 116 -7.79 -12.32 -3.73
CA ALA A 116 -9.18 -12.74 -3.84
C ALA A 116 -9.92 -11.86 -4.85
N GLY A 117 -10.48 -12.50 -5.88
CA GLY A 117 -11.19 -11.82 -6.97
C GLY A 117 -10.28 -11.36 -8.11
N SER A 118 -8.95 -11.38 -7.95
CA SER A 118 -8.01 -10.82 -8.93
C SER A 118 -7.38 -11.84 -9.88
N GLU A 119 -7.67 -13.14 -9.76
CA GLU A 119 -6.94 -14.22 -10.48
C GLU A 119 -6.97 -14.09 -12.02
N ASN A 120 -8.04 -13.51 -12.58
CA ASN A 120 -8.18 -13.28 -14.02
C ASN A 120 -8.24 -11.78 -14.37
N ALA A 121 -7.77 -10.91 -13.47
CA ALA A 121 -7.85 -9.46 -13.60
C ALA A 121 -6.90 -8.93 -14.67
N GLU A 122 -7.43 -8.49 -15.80
CA GLU A 122 -6.65 -7.65 -16.71
C GLU A 122 -7.37 -6.34 -16.91
N ALA A 123 -6.75 -5.26 -16.46
CA ALA A 123 -7.30 -3.93 -16.59
C ALA A 123 -6.18 -2.95 -16.92
N SER A 124 -6.52 -1.88 -17.62
CA SER A 124 -5.67 -0.71 -17.70
C SER A 124 -6.18 0.32 -16.69
N MET A 125 -5.32 0.76 -15.78
CA MET A 125 -5.64 1.82 -14.83
C MET A 125 -4.82 3.05 -15.15
N TRP A 126 -5.46 4.21 -15.16
CA TRP A 126 -4.85 5.53 -15.26
C TRP A 126 -5.16 6.31 -14.01
N ILE A 127 -4.19 7.11 -13.58
CA ILE A 127 -4.37 8.04 -12.48
C ILE A 127 -4.15 9.46 -12.99
N SER A 128 -5.15 10.30 -12.80
CA SER A 128 -5.11 11.71 -13.17
C SER A 128 -5.07 12.57 -11.90
N ILE A 129 -4.16 13.54 -11.88
CA ILE A 129 -3.96 14.48 -10.76
C ILE A 129 -4.19 15.90 -11.28
N ASN A 130 -5.02 16.68 -10.58
CA ASN A 130 -5.32 18.09 -10.90
C ASN A 130 -5.66 18.32 -12.38
N LYS A 131 -6.47 17.42 -12.96
CA LYS A 131 -6.97 17.56 -14.34
C LYS A 131 -8.46 17.85 -14.32
N THR A 132 -8.99 18.37 -15.43
CA THR A 132 -10.44 18.47 -15.65
C THR A 132 -11.02 17.06 -15.69
N LEU A 133 -11.97 16.77 -14.79
CA LEU A 133 -12.61 15.46 -14.65
C LEU A 133 -14.08 15.48 -15.13
N PRO A 134 -14.66 14.35 -15.60
CA PRO A 134 -13.98 13.08 -15.88
C PRO A 134 -12.99 13.24 -17.05
N PRO A 135 -11.85 12.53 -17.05
CA PRO A 135 -10.89 12.66 -18.13
C PRO A 135 -11.52 12.17 -19.43
N ARG A 136 -11.72 13.07 -20.40
CA ARG A 136 -12.18 12.71 -21.73
C ARG A 136 -10.97 12.35 -22.60
N GLY A 137 -10.89 11.11 -23.09
CA GLY A 137 -9.83 10.62 -23.99
C GLY A 137 -8.89 9.59 -23.35
N ASN A 138 -7.76 9.30 -24.00
CA ASN A 138 -6.68 8.51 -23.39
C ASN A 138 -6.15 9.31 -22.19
N ALA A 139 -6.47 8.88 -20.97
CA ALA A 139 -6.11 9.63 -19.77
C ALA A 139 -4.59 9.88 -19.74
N PRO A 140 -4.13 11.12 -19.47
CA PRO A 140 -2.73 11.54 -19.62
C PRO A 140 -1.81 11.05 -18.49
N GLY A 141 -2.23 10.04 -17.73
CA GLY A 141 -1.54 9.53 -16.55
C GLY A 141 -0.74 8.25 -16.80
N PRO A 142 0.07 7.82 -15.82
CA PRO A 142 0.75 6.54 -15.88
C PRO A 142 -0.27 5.40 -16.02
N ARG A 143 0.02 4.48 -16.94
CA ARG A 143 -0.80 3.29 -17.16
C ARG A 143 -0.24 2.13 -16.36
N VAL A 144 -1.13 1.36 -15.73
CA VAL A 144 -0.80 0.07 -15.12
C VAL A 144 -1.61 -1.00 -15.83
N VAL A 145 -0.98 -2.14 -16.12
CA VAL A 145 -1.65 -3.35 -16.62
C VAL A 145 -1.25 -4.55 -15.78
N ASP A 146 -2.23 -5.42 -15.57
CA ASP A 146 -2.12 -6.67 -14.80
C ASP A 146 -2.20 -6.50 -13.26
N PHE A 147 -3.36 -6.90 -12.72
CA PHE A 147 -3.63 -6.94 -11.29
C PHE A 147 -3.70 -8.39 -10.76
N ARG A 148 -3.27 -9.37 -11.57
CA ARG A 148 -3.46 -10.79 -11.28
C ARG A 148 -2.76 -11.22 -10.00
N GLY A 149 -3.46 -11.99 -9.19
CA GLY A 149 -2.91 -12.51 -7.93
C GLY A 149 -2.71 -11.45 -6.82
N GLY A 150 -3.17 -10.22 -7.02
CA GLY A 150 -3.14 -9.15 -6.02
C GLY A 150 -1.73 -8.60 -5.76
N GLY A 151 -1.50 -8.13 -4.53
CA GLY A 151 -0.23 -7.60 -4.07
C GLY A 151 -0.20 -6.07 -3.94
N ILE A 152 1.00 -5.52 -3.78
CA ILE A 152 1.21 -4.09 -3.66
C ILE A 152 1.78 -3.54 -4.97
N LEU A 153 1.12 -2.51 -5.48
CA LEU A 153 1.53 -1.75 -6.64
C LEU A 153 1.87 -0.33 -6.20
N GLU A 154 3.04 0.16 -6.60
CA GLU A 154 3.48 1.51 -6.28
C GLU A 154 3.75 2.31 -7.56
N ILE A 155 3.38 3.60 -7.53
CA ILE A 155 3.61 4.52 -8.65
C ILE A 155 4.29 5.77 -8.10
N PRO A 156 5.54 6.06 -8.49
CA PRO A 156 6.27 7.19 -7.96
C PRO A 156 5.65 8.50 -8.46
N PHE A 157 5.68 9.54 -7.64
CA PHE A 157 5.19 10.87 -7.99
C PHE A 157 5.92 11.48 -9.19
N SER A 158 7.17 11.08 -9.43
CA SER A 158 7.93 11.45 -10.64
C SER A 158 7.30 10.94 -11.95
N ALA A 159 6.34 10.02 -11.88
CA ALA A 159 5.56 9.57 -13.03
C ALA A 159 4.51 10.58 -13.49
N PHE A 160 4.25 11.62 -12.69
CA PHE A 160 3.22 12.61 -12.93
C PHE A 160 3.86 13.96 -13.23
N SER A 161 3.21 14.75 -14.08
CA SER A 161 3.61 16.14 -14.37
C SER A 161 3.00 17.17 -13.42
N ALA A 162 2.19 16.73 -12.45
CA ALA A 162 1.52 17.60 -11.50
C ALA A 162 2.39 17.87 -10.27
N ASP A 163 2.17 19.01 -9.61
CA ASP A 163 2.74 19.30 -8.29
C ASP A 163 1.99 18.48 -7.23
N MET A 164 2.71 17.56 -6.57
CA MET A 164 2.14 16.69 -5.53
C MET A 164 2.10 17.36 -4.15
N SER A 165 2.64 18.58 -4.01
CA SER A 165 2.54 19.35 -2.77
C SER A 165 1.22 20.11 -2.65
N ASP A 166 0.47 20.23 -3.74
CA ASP A 166 -0.81 20.92 -3.83
C ASP A 166 -1.77 20.15 -4.74
N VAL A 167 -2.39 19.09 -4.20
CA VAL A 167 -3.33 18.24 -4.93
C VAL A 167 -4.75 18.68 -4.62
N ASP A 168 -5.49 19.01 -5.68
CA ASP A 168 -6.91 19.37 -5.69
C ASP A 168 -7.82 18.20 -6.01
N THR A 169 -7.44 17.38 -7.00
CA THR A 169 -8.27 16.27 -7.47
C THR A 169 -7.46 15.05 -7.83
N ILE A 170 -8.07 13.89 -7.61
CA ILE A 170 -7.53 12.59 -8.00
C ILE A 170 -8.64 11.84 -8.72
N ALA A 171 -8.33 11.29 -9.89
CA ALA A 171 -9.17 10.30 -10.54
C ALA A 171 -8.37 9.01 -10.76
N ILE A 172 -9.00 7.88 -10.47
CA ILE A 172 -8.54 6.55 -10.80
C ILE A 172 -9.53 6.01 -11.83
N ASP A 173 -9.10 5.97 -13.09
CA ASP A 173 -9.88 5.49 -14.21
C ASP A 173 -9.41 4.10 -14.61
N VAL A 174 -10.31 3.14 -14.55
CA VAL A 174 -10.03 1.77 -14.99
C VAL A 174 -10.81 1.51 -16.26
N VAL A 175 -10.10 1.10 -17.31
CA VAL A 175 -10.71 0.81 -18.61
C VAL A 175 -10.27 -0.55 -19.13
N ARG A 176 -11.12 -1.14 -19.98
CA ARG A 176 -10.88 -2.45 -20.58
C ARG A 176 -10.59 -3.53 -19.54
N MET A 177 -11.30 -3.47 -18.41
CA MET A 177 -11.20 -4.50 -17.38
C MET A 177 -11.86 -5.79 -17.87
N THR A 178 -11.19 -6.91 -17.68
CA THR A 178 -11.72 -8.27 -17.77
C THR A 178 -11.50 -8.98 -16.43
N GLY A 179 -12.39 -9.93 -16.10
CA GLY A 179 -12.38 -10.57 -14.79
C GLY A 179 -12.81 -9.59 -13.71
N GLY A 180 -12.23 -9.68 -12.52
CA GLY A 180 -12.46 -8.73 -11.44
C GLY A 180 -11.17 -8.46 -10.69
N PHE A 181 -11.16 -7.49 -9.79
CA PHE A 181 -10.11 -7.36 -8.77
C PHE A 181 -10.67 -6.71 -7.52
N SER A 182 -9.94 -6.89 -6.41
CA SER A 182 -10.22 -6.23 -5.13
C SER A 182 -9.16 -5.18 -4.85
N LEU A 183 -9.58 -3.95 -4.55
CA LEU A 183 -8.72 -2.88 -4.07
C LEU A 183 -9.02 -2.63 -2.59
N ARG A 184 -8.06 -2.96 -1.73
CA ARG A 184 -8.17 -2.82 -0.29
C ARG A 184 -7.90 -1.39 0.17
N SER A 185 -6.92 -0.72 -0.44
CA SER A 185 -6.62 0.67 -0.10
C SER A 185 -5.80 1.37 -1.16
N VAL A 186 -5.94 2.69 -1.20
CA VAL A 186 -5.08 3.64 -1.89
C VAL A 186 -4.53 4.63 -0.86
N SER A 187 -3.22 4.82 -0.85
CA SER A 187 -2.54 5.71 0.09
C SER A 187 -1.29 6.32 -0.54
N THR A 188 -0.72 7.32 0.13
CA THR A 188 0.63 7.78 -0.18
C THR A 188 1.66 6.96 0.61
N ALA A 189 2.87 6.84 0.10
CA ALA A 189 3.98 6.23 0.84
C ALA A 189 5.29 6.97 0.56
N GLY A 190 6.24 6.82 1.48
CA GLY A 190 7.63 7.23 1.26
C GLY A 190 8.46 6.17 0.51
N PRO A 191 9.76 6.42 0.37
CA PRO A 191 10.71 5.48 -0.21
C PRO A 191 10.58 4.07 0.40
N PRO A 192 10.65 3.00 -0.41
CA PRO A 192 10.48 1.67 0.12
C PRO A 192 11.78 1.25 0.82
N LEU A 193 11.67 0.50 1.90
CA LEU A 193 12.84 -0.18 2.45
C LEU A 193 13.20 -1.34 1.51
N ALA A 194 14.48 -1.42 1.11
CA ALA A 194 14.92 -2.47 0.20
C ALA A 194 14.64 -3.86 0.79
N GLY A 195 13.96 -4.72 0.03
CA GLY A 195 13.55 -6.05 0.49
C GLY A 195 12.33 -6.09 1.41
N ASP A 196 11.73 -4.97 1.80
CA ASP A 196 10.46 -4.93 2.54
C ASP A 196 9.30 -5.04 1.54
N PHE A 197 9.12 -6.21 0.93
CA PHE A 197 8.15 -6.44 -0.14
C PHE A 197 6.70 -6.37 0.31
N ASN A 198 6.40 -6.63 1.58
CA ASN A 198 5.04 -6.47 2.10
C ASN A 198 4.77 -5.06 2.68
N ARG A 199 5.80 -4.19 2.71
CA ARG A 199 5.73 -2.77 3.06
C ARG A 199 5.28 -2.48 4.48
N GLU A 200 5.66 -3.35 5.42
CA GLU A 200 5.35 -3.18 6.85
C GLU A 200 6.49 -2.55 7.65
N GLY A 201 7.55 -2.12 6.98
CA GLY A 201 8.68 -1.41 7.57
C GLY A 201 9.74 -2.33 8.19
N VAL A 202 9.65 -3.65 7.96
CA VAL A 202 10.57 -4.65 8.49
C VAL A 202 10.93 -5.62 7.37
N VAL A 203 12.22 -5.92 7.22
CA VAL A 203 12.69 -6.94 6.28
C VAL A 203 12.81 -8.28 7.01
N ASP A 204 11.91 -9.22 6.73
CA ASP A 204 11.90 -10.57 7.31
C ASP A 204 11.37 -11.64 6.33
N SER A 205 11.04 -12.83 6.85
CA SER A 205 10.54 -13.96 6.05
C SER A 205 9.16 -13.75 5.42
N ARG A 206 8.38 -12.77 5.91
CA ARG A 206 7.07 -12.42 5.36
C ARG A 206 7.21 -11.70 4.02
N ASP A 207 8.31 -10.98 3.80
CA ASP A 207 8.64 -10.42 2.49
C ASP A 207 8.89 -11.50 1.45
N LEU A 208 9.55 -12.59 1.83
CA LEU A 208 9.73 -13.73 0.94
C LEU A 208 8.39 -14.34 0.53
N THR A 209 7.41 -14.36 1.45
CA THR A 209 6.05 -14.82 1.11
C THR A 209 5.41 -13.91 0.07
N GLU A 210 5.62 -12.60 0.15
CA GLU A 210 5.11 -11.65 -0.83
C GLU A 210 5.82 -11.77 -2.19
N TYR A 211 7.14 -11.91 -2.20
CA TYR A 211 7.93 -12.20 -3.40
C TYR A 211 7.42 -13.46 -4.11
N LEU A 212 7.21 -14.56 -3.39
CA LEU A 212 6.77 -15.83 -3.99
C LEU A 212 5.39 -15.73 -4.65
N LYS A 213 4.48 -14.88 -4.13
CA LYS A 213 3.19 -14.61 -4.80
C LYS A 213 3.37 -13.87 -6.11
N MET A 214 4.43 -13.06 -6.22
CA MET A 214 4.67 -12.19 -7.36
C MET A 214 5.66 -12.76 -8.38
N TYR A 215 6.39 -13.81 -8.03
CA TYR A 215 7.46 -14.37 -8.86
C TYR A 215 6.99 -14.72 -10.28
N GLY A 216 7.75 -14.27 -11.27
CA GLY A 216 7.47 -14.46 -12.70
C GLY A 216 6.45 -13.48 -13.28
N ARG A 217 5.87 -12.57 -12.48
CA ARG A 217 5.00 -11.52 -12.99
C ARG A 217 5.80 -10.43 -13.69
N THR A 218 5.15 -9.79 -14.67
CA THR A 218 5.71 -8.65 -15.38
C THR A 218 4.72 -7.49 -15.38
N THR A 219 5.20 -6.28 -15.10
CA THR A 219 4.44 -5.03 -15.28
C THR A 219 4.77 -4.38 -16.62
N ALA A 220 5.90 -4.75 -17.24
CA ALA A 220 6.38 -4.23 -18.50
C ALA A 220 5.96 -5.09 -19.72
N ASN A 221 4.78 -4.83 -20.28
CA ASN A 221 4.38 -5.34 -21.60
C ASN A 221 4.45 -4.26 -22.70
N GLY A 222 5.65 -3.68 -22.90
CA GLY A 222 5.95 -2.83 -24.08
C GLY A 222 5.34 -1.42 -24.15
N GLY A 223 4.98 -0.80 -23.01
CA GLY A 223 4.43 0.57 -22.91
C GLY A 223 5.07 1.37 -21.78
N SER A 224 4.73 2.66 -21.67
CA SER A 224 5.15 3.56 -20.57
C SER A 224 4.44 3.21 -19.27
N TYR A 225 4.83 2.09 -18.66
CA TYR A 225 4.39 1.70 -17.33
C TYR A 225 5.22 2.46 -16.31
N ALA A 226 4.56 3.16 -15.40
CA ALA A 226 5.24 3.85 -14.31
C ALA A 226 5.05 3.16 -12.95
N GLY A 227 4.18 2.15 -12.89
CA GLY A 227 3.97 1.35 -11.69
C GLY A 227 4.86 0.11 -11.66
N TYR A 228 5.32 -0.25 -10.47
CA TYR A 228 6.06 -1.49 -10.22
C TYR A 228 5.41 -2.27 -9.07
N LEU A 229 5.58 -3.59 -9.12
CA LEU A 229 5.17 -4.47 -8.02
C LEU A 229 6.13 -4.26 -6.86
N SER A 230 5.66 -4.42 -5.63
CA SER A 230 6.52 -4.18 -4.46
C SER A 230 7.76 -5.08 -4.40
N ALA A 231 7.67 -6.28 -5.01
CA ALA A 231 8.75 -7.24 -5.16
C ALA A 231 9.61 -7.06 -6.43
N ASP A 232 9.31 -6.09 -7.30
CA ASP A 232 10.17 -5.65 -8.41
C ASP A 232 11.11 -4.55 -7.87
N GLU A 233 12.15 -4.98 -7.16
CA GLU A 233 13.07 -4.12 -6.41
C GLU A 233 14.00 -3.36 -7.36
N ASN A 234 14.46 -4.02 -8.43
CA ASN A 234 15.34 -3.42 -9.42
C ASN A 234 14.60 -2.51 -10.42
N ARG A 235 13.26 -2.57 -10.43
CA ARG A 235 12.34 -1.79 -11.28
C ARG A 235 12.53 -2.04 -12.77
N ASP A 236 12.91 -3.25 -13.14
CA ASP A 236 13.04 -3.67 -14.54
C ASP A 236 11.71 -4.16 -15.14
N GLY A 237 10.64 -4.15 -14.32
CA GLY A 237 9.30 -4.53 -14.73
C GLY A 237 9.06 -6.03 -14.65
N ARG A 238 9.92 -6.79 -13.97
CA ARG A 238 9.81 -8.23 -13.74
C ARG A 238 10.07 -8.50 -12.26
N VAL A 239 9.43 -9.54 -11.74
CA VAL A 239 9.75 -10.07 -10.41
C VAL A 239 10.48 -11.39 -10.59
N ASP A 240 11.80 -11.37 -10.44
CA ASP A 240 12.64 -12.54 -10.71
C ASP A 240 13.80 -12.73 -9.70
N GLY A 241 14.74 -13.60 -10.06
CA GLY A 241 15.88 -13.92 -9.19
C GLY A 241 16.76 -12.73 -8.83
N ALA A 242 16.76 -11.65 -9.63
CA ALA A 242 17.48 -10.42 -9.31
C ALA A 242 16.88 -9.72 -8.08
N ASP A 243 15.55 -9.67 -7.98
CA ASP A 243 14.84 -9.09 -6.85
C ASP A 243 14.98 -9.96 -5.59
N PHE A 244 14.91 -11.28 -5.76
CA PHE A 244 15.18 -12.21 -4.66
C PHE A 244 16.57 -12.00 -4.07
N LEU A 245 17.58 -11.82 -4.92
CA LEU A 245 18.94 -11.56 -4.47
C LEU A 245 19.06 -10.22 -3.71
N ALA A 246 18.28 -9.22 -4.10
CA ALA A 246 18.20 -7.96 -3.35
C ALA A 246 17.60 -8.18 -1.96
N TRP A 247 16.51 -8.94 -1.84
CA TRP A 247 15.93 -9.34 -0.56
C TRP A 247 16.92 -10.13 0.31
N GLN A 248 17.64 -11.11 -0.27
CA GLN A 248 18.63 -11.92 0.46
C GLN A 248 19.74 -11.05 1.08
N ARG A 249 20.19 -10.01 0.37
CA ARG A 249 21.18 -9.07 0.89
C ARG A 249 20.58 -8.17 1.97
N ALA A 250 19.35 -7.70 1.77
CA ALA A 250 18.65 -6.87 2.73
C ALA A 250 18.44 -7.60 4.06
N VAL A 251 17.86 -8.81 4.04
CA VAL A 251 17.60 -9.60 5.25
C VAL A 251 18.88 -10.02 5.97
N ALA A 252 19.99 -10.22 5.25
CA ALA A 252 21.28 -10.54 5.87
C ALA A 252 21.91 -9.35 6.62
N THR A 253 21.50 -8.12 6.30
CA THR A 253 21.97 -6.88 6.96
C THR A 253 20.93 -6.29 7.91
N ALA A 254 19.70 -6.81 7.88
CA ALA A 254 18.65 -6.43 8.80
C ALA A 254 19.06 -6.82 10.24
N PRO A 255 18.84 -5.94 11.23
CA PRO A 255 18.95 -6.35 12.62
C PRO A 255 18.02 -7.55 12.84
N PRO A 256 18.43 -8.57 13.60
CA PRO A 256 17.56 -9.70 13.88
C PRO A 256 16.25 -9.15 14.46
N ALA A 257 15.12 -9.51 13.84
CA ALA A 257 13.81 -9.16 14.36
C ALA A 257 13.81 -9.55 15.84
N GLY A 258 13.69 -8.56 16.71
CA GLY A 258 13.77 -8.77 18.15
C GLY A 258 12.66 -9.73 18.54
N ALA A 259 12.98 -11.02 18.65
CA ALA A 259 12.07 -11.95 19.29
C ALA A 259 11.78 -11.33 20.66
N ALA A 260 10.51 -11.06 20.95
CA ALA A 260 10.11 -10.67 22.30
C ALA A 260 10.57 -11.81 23.21
N VAL A 261 11.74 -11.64 23.82
CA VAL A 261 12.27 -12.59 24.79
C VAL A 261 11.27 -12.53 25.92
N PRO A 262 10.51 -13.61 26.20
CA PRO A 262 9.63 -13.62 27.35
C PRO A 262 10.48 -13.25 28.55
N GLU A 263 10.12 -12.18 29.27
CA GLU A 263 10.92 -11.69 30.39
C GLU A 263 11.28 -12.90 31.27
N PRO A 264 12.58 -13.14 31.50
CA PRO A 264 13.02 -14.45 31.93
C PRO A 264 12.41 -14.76 33.29
N ALA A 265 12.17 -16.04 33.52
CA ALA A 265 11.82 -16.63 34.82
C ALA A 265 12.77 -16.22 35.98
N ALA A 266 13.76 -15.37 35.74
CA ALA A 266 14.57 -14.65 36.71
C ALA A 266 13.74 -13.77 37.65
N ALA A 267 12.69 -13.09 37.19
CA ALA A 267 11.84 -12.30 38.09
C ALA A 267 11.04 -13.19 39.06
N THR A 268 10.51 -14.30 38.55
CA THR A 268 9.83 -15.33 39.36
C THR A 268 10.81 -16.09 40.26
N LEU A 269 12.01 -16.44 39.80
CA LEU A 269 13.07 -17.05 40.62
C LEU A 269 13.58 -16.11 41.71
N ALA A 270 13.74 -14.82 41.42
CA ALA A 270 14.13 -13.82 42.41
C ALA A 270 13.04 -13.64 43.49
N ALA A 271 11.76 -13.64 43.09
CA ALA A 271 10.64 -13.60 44.02
C ALA A 271 10.57 -14.85 44.90
N VAL A 272 10.72 -16.05 44.33
CA VAL A 272 10.73 -17.33 45.08
C VAL A 272 11.93 -17.41 46.02
N ALA A 273 13.12 -17.00 45.56
CA ALA A 273 14.32 -16.94 46.39
C ALA A 273 14.15 -15.95 47.55
N GLY A 274 13.62 -14.76 47.29
CA GLY A 274 13.32 -13.74 48.31
C GLY A 274 12.34 -14.24 49.37
N LEU A 275 11.27 -14.93 48.97
CA LEU A 275 10.31 -15.56 49.88
C LEU A 275 10.95 -16.66 50.72
N GLY A 276 11.85 -17.47 50.13
CA GLY A 276 12.61 -18.50 50.85
C GLY A 276 13.55 -17.92 51.91
N PHE A 277 14.19 -16.79 51.65
CA PHE A 277 15.04 -16.09 52.63
C PHE A 277 14.24 -15.48 53.78
N LEU A 278 13.03 -14.97 53.51
CA LEU A 278 12.14 -14.41 54.53
C LEU A 278 11.53 -15.51 55.43
N ALA A 279 11.18 -16.66 54.86
CA ALA A 279 10.64 -17.79 55.62
C ALA A 279 11.69 -18.43 56.56
N ARG A 280 12.98 -18.35 56.23
CA ARG A 280 14.09 -18.84 57.06
C ARG A 280 14.48 -17.91 58.22
N ARG A 281 13.92 -16.70 58.29
CA ARG A 281 14.20 -15.67 59.30
C ARG A 281 13.17 -15.62 60.44
N ARG A 282 12.23 -16.56 60.49
CA ARG A 282 11.32 -16.80 61.62
C ARG A 282 11.75 -18.04 62.37
#